data_AF-A0A1D6FAG9-F1
#
_entry.id   AF-A0A1D6FAG9-F1
#
_cell.length_a   1.000
_cell.length_b   1.000
_cell.length_c   1.000
_cell.angle_alpha   90.00
_cell.angle_beta   90.00
_cell.angle_gamma   90.00
#
_symmetry.space_group_name_H-M   'P 1'
#
loop_
_entity.id
_entity.type
_entity.pdbx_description
1 polymer ?
#
loop_
_entity_poly.entity_id
_entity_poly.type
_entity_poly.pdbx_seq_one_letter_code
_entity_poly.pdbx_strand_id
1 'polypeptide(L)'
;MEAFLSAVLGELTSRSINFIINKCSKPPAMAVEESLQRALLQARAIIEEAVGRRITNQAMIQQLGMLRDTMHRGYYALDAFRYQPRYGEDGNVPAVRRFISLSKVHSVKDPYFSCRTAQFREQLQDALDRLSSMIVDLNELVVFLASYPRLYRQPYNMHILLGNCMFGRQVEAELVTEFLLHTQPHSLQELEVLPIVGPLRVGKSTLVAHVCKDERVREYFSEILWLYDHDFTDDELAFKQGCAMENQISNLNKDKRVLVVVELSGDLYEDAWNRLYLASKQSICSGSKIIVTSRSDKIVRFGTTRALTLKLLSHEAYWYFFKVLTFGSNDPNTHPRLAQLAMEIARKLNCSINGAYVTSYLLRDNFNVHFWCKVLSFLSWCIQKHISKFGVHPSVLFSQNVPVELGRMAAPSEDFMLCDQYHRSSQEEVPEIRIQDVMYGSIKRHGKFDVLVWRSQIPPYYSYVNACVIQERKNTGGKRKRCINDGATVS
;
A
#
# COMPACT_ATOMS: atom_id res chain seq x y z
N MET A 1 -6.18 67.22 3.53
CA MET A 1 -6.14 66.10 4.51
C MET A 1 -7.40 65.23 4.41
N GLU A 2 -8.60 65.81 4.30
CA GLU A 2 -9.86 65.05 4.15
C GLU A 2 -9.90 64.09 2.95
N ALA A 3 -9.42 64.50 1.78
CA ALA A 3 -9.41 63.62 0.59
C ALA A 3 -8.59 62.34 0.81
N PHE A 4 -7.46 62.43 1.54
CA PHE A 4 -6.63 61.27 1.86
C PHE A 4 -7.33 60.33 2.85
N LEU A 5 -7.93 60.89 3.91
CA LEU A 5 -8.70 60.11 4.88
C LEU A 5 -9.89 59.40 4.23
N SER A 6 -10.60 60.08 3.32
CA SER A 6 -11.71 59.49 2.55
C SER A 6 -11.26 58.33 1.66
N ALA A 7 -10.12 58.46 0.97
CA ALA A 7 -9.56 57.38 0.16
C ALA A 7 -9.16 56.16 1.00
N VAL A 8 -8.51 56.37 2.15
CA VAL A 8 -8.13 55.27 3.07
C VAL A 8 -9.38 54.59 3.65
N LEU A 9 -10.41 55.35 4.02
CA LEU A 9 -11.67 54.80 4.52
C LEU A 9 -12.41 54.02 3.43
N GLY A 10 -12.43 54.52 2.19
CA GLY A 10 -13.00 53.85 1.02
C GLY A 10 -12.32 52.51 0.72
N GLU A 11 -10.99 52.48 0.77
CA GLU A 11 -10.21 51.26 0.58
C GLU A 11 -10.46 50.23 1.71
N LEU A 12 -10.49 50.67 2.97
CA LEU A 12 -10.79 49.82 4.13
C LEU A 12 -12.21 49.25 4.10
N THR A 13 -13.19 50.07 3.74
CA THR A 13 -14.59 49.64 3.60
C THR A 13 -14.76 48.69 2.43
N SER A 14 -14.15 48.96 1.27
CA SER A 14 -14.14 48.05 0.12
C SER A 14 -13.52 46.70 0.47
N ARG A 15 -12.36 46.68 1.15
CA ARG A 15 -11.73 45.43 1.63
C ARG A 15 -12.61 44.69 2.64
N SER A 16 -13.27 45.40 3.54
CA SER A 16 -14.17 44.81 4.54
C SER A 16 -15.41 44.20 3.88
N ILE A 17 -16.01 44.89 2.91
CA ILE A 17 -17.15 44.41 2.14
C ILE A 17 -16.74 43.20 1.30
N ASN A 18 -15.61 43.26 0.58
CA ASN A 18 -15.11 42.14 -0.20
C ASN A 18 -14.76 40.92 0.68
N PHE A 19 -14.24 41.13 1.89
CA PHE A 19 -14.01 40.06 2.84
C PHE A 19 -15.33 39.42 3.32
N ILE A 20 -16.35 40.23 3.62
CA ILE A 20 -17.67 39.74 4.02
C ILE A 20 -18.34 39.00 2.85
N ILE A 21 -18.33 39.56 1.64
CA ILE A 21 -18.87 38.92 0.44
C ILE A 21 -18.15 37.58 0.22
N ASN A 22 -16.82 37.54 0.14
CA ASN A 22 -16.10 36.27 -0.04
C ASN A 22 -16.36 35.25 1.09
N LYS A 23 -16.62 35.71 2.32
CA LYS A 23 -16.94 34.83 3.44
C LYS A 23 -18.38 34.33 3.42
N CYS A 24 -19.33 35.14 2.94
CA CYS A 24 -20.76 34.82 2.85
C CYS A 24 -21.14 34.11 1.54
N SER A 25 -20.39 34.32 0.45
CA SER A 25 -20.63 33.72 -0.87
C SER A 25 -20.18 32.26 -0.95
N LYS A 26 -19.28 31.82 -0.06
CA LYS A 26 -18.89 30.41 -0.02
C LYS A 26 -20.09 29.58 0.45
N PRO A 27 -20.51 28.55 -0.29
CA PRO A 27 -21.60 27.68 0.13
C PRO A 27 -21.32 27.15 1.54
N PRO A 28 -22.37 26.99 2.38
CA PRO A 28 -22.20 26.42 3.71
C PRO A 28 -21.51 25.07 3.57
N ALA A 29 -20.55 24.76 4.46
CA ALA A 29 -19.70 23.57 4.32
C ALA A 29 -20.50 22.27 4.11
N MET A 30 -21.72 22.18 4.66
CA MET A 30 -22.63 21.05 4.45
C MET A 30 -23.07 20.90 2.99
N ALA A 31 -23.33 22.00 2.26
CA ALA A 31 -23.72 21.94 0.85
C ALA A 31 -22.57 21.45 -0.05
N VAL A 32 -21.33 21.82 0.26
CA VAL A 32 -20.12 21.32 -0.42
C VAL A 32 -19.95 19.83 -0.14
N GLU A 33 -20.12 19.43 1.13
CA GLU A 33 -20.04 18.05 1.56
C GLU A 33 -21.07 17.15 0.84
N GLU A 34 -22.34 17.54 0.83
CA GLU A 34 -23.42 16.83 0.13
C GLU A 34 -23.18 16.74 -1.39
N SER A 35 -22.64 17.80 -1.99
CA SER A 35 -22.30 17.83 -3.42
C SER A 35 -21.15 16.87 -3.73
N LEU A 36 -20.11 16.85 -2.88
CA LEU A 36 -18.99 15.92 -3.03
C LEU A 36 -19.45 14.47 -2.84
N GLN A 37 -20.33 14.20 -1.87
CA GLN A 37 -20.90 12.86 -1.71
C GLN A 37 -21.64 12.39 -2.96
N ARG A 38 -22.45 13.26 -3.59
CA ARG A 38 -23.14 12.93 -4.85
C ARG A 38 -22.15 12.64 -5.98
N ALA A 39 -21.13 13.48 -6.14
CA ALA A 39 -20.08 13.27 -7.15
C ALA A 39 -19.30 11.97 -6.89
N LEU A 40 -18.96 11.66 -5.64
CA LEU A 40 -18.29 10.41 -5.26
C LEU A 40 -19.14 9.18 -5.58
N LEU A 41 -20.45 9.24 -5.34
CA LEU A 41 -21.38 8.16 -5.71
C LEU A 41 -21.42 7.93 -7.22
N GLN A 42 -21.48 9.01 -8.01
CA GLN A 42 -21.44 8.92 -9.47
C GLN A 42 -20.12 8.32 -9.98
N ALA A 43 -18.98 8.84 -9.50
CA ALA A 43 -17.67 8.32 -9.86
C ALA A 43 -17.53 6.83 -9.51
N ARG A 44 -17.99 6.43 -8.32
CA ARG A 44 -17.99 5.03 -7.90
C ARG A 44 -18.84 4.16 -8.83
N ALA A 45 -20.04 4.60 -9.21
CA ALA A 45 -20.90 3.86 -10.12
C ALA A 45 -20.25 3.65 -11.50
N ILE A 46 -19.58 4.68 -12.03
CA ILE A 46 -18.83 4.59 -13.30
C ILE A 46 -17.69 3.58 -13.18
N ILE A 47 -16.89 3.66 -12.11
CA ILE A 47 -15.77 2.74 -11.88
C ILE A 47 -16.25 1.29 -11.70
N GLU A 48 -17.31 1.06 -10.92
CA GLU A 48 -17.86 -0.28 -10.71
C GLU A 48 -18.40 -0.88 -12.01
N GLU A 49 -19.10 -0.08 -12.84
CA GLU A 49 -19.57 -0.54 -14.15
C GLU A 49 -18.40 -0.84 -15.10
N ALA A 50 -17.35 -0.01 -15.09
CA ALA A 50 -16.17 -0.21 -15.91
C ALA A 50 -15.36 -1.46 -15.50
N VAL A 51 -15.19 -1.71 -14.20
CA VAL A 51 -14.51 -2.91 -13.66
C VAL A 51 -15.23 -4.19 -14.07
N GLY A 52 -16.54 -4.13 -14.29
CA GLY A 52 -17.34 -5.25 -14.78
C GLY A 52 -17.20 -5.54 -16.27
N ARG A 53 -16.37 -4.79 -17.02
CA ARG A 53 -16.32 -4.83 -18.49
C ARG A 53 -14.92 -5.12 -19.02
N ARG A 54 -14.85 -5.78 -20.18
CA ARG A 54 -13.61 -6.09 -20.91
C ARG A 54 -13.15 -4.88 -21.73
N ILE A 55 -12.71 -3.81 -21.06
CA ILE A 55 -12.26 -2.59 -21.73
C ILE A 55 -10.87 -2.81 -22.30
N THR A 56 -10.72 -2.70 -23.62
CA THR A 56 -9.44 -2.86 -24.33
C THR A 56 -8.84 -1.55 -24.82
N ASN A 57 -9.63 -0.47 -24.83
CA ASN A 57 -9.15 0.85 -25.25
C ASN A 57 -8.26 1.47 -24.16
N GLN A 58 -6.97 1.62 -24.47
CA GLN A 58 -5.98 2.14 -23.54
C GLN A 58 -6.28 3.57 -23.05
N ALA A 59 -6.78 4.46 -23.92
CA ALA A 59 -7.12 5.81 -23.51
C ALA A 59 -8.24 5.80 -22.45
N MET A 60 -9.26 4.96 -22.62
CA MET A 60 -10.31 4.81 -21.61
C MET A 60 -9.79 4.24 -20.30
N ILE A 61 -8.89 3.24 -20.34
CA ILE A 61 -8.31 2.65 -19.13
C ILE A 61 -7.51 3.69 -18.35
N GLN A 62 -6.72 4.52 -19.04
CA GLN A 62 -6.00 5.63 -18.42
C GLN A 62 -6.96 6.64 -17.79
N GLN A 63 -8.03 7.03 -18.51
CA GLN A 63 -9.00 7.98 -17.99
C GLN A 63 -9.79 7.46 -16.77
N LEU A 64 -10.16 6.18 -16.77
CA LEU A 64 -10.75 5.51 -15.60
C LEU A 64 -9.77 5.41 -14.43
N GLY A 65 -8.48 5.21 -14.71
CA GLY A 65 -7.41 5.29 -13.72
C GLY A 65 -7.36 6.66 -13.05
N MET A 66 -7.38 7.74 -13.86
CA MET A 66 -7.41 9.10 -13.34
C MET A 66 -8.68 9.39 -12.52
N LEU A 67 -9.85 8.92 -12.97
CA LEU A 67 -11.11 9.07 -12.21
C LEU A 67 -11.02 8.39 -10.85
N ARG A 68 -10.48 7.17 -10.81
CA ARG A 68 -10.29 6.42 -9.56
C ARG A 68 -9.38 7.18 -8.59
N ASP A 69 -8.27 7.73 -9.07
CA ASP A 69 -7.34 8.50 -8.24
C ASP A 69 -8.01 9.76 -7.66
N THR A 70 -8.77 10.49 -8.48
CA THR A 70 -9.53 11.67 -8.04
C THR A 70 -10.67 11.29 -7.08
N MET A 71 -11.34 10.16 -7.30
CA MET A 71 -12.31 9.60 -6.37
C MET A 71 -11.67 9.28 -5.00
N HIS A 72 -10.49 8.66 -4.98
CA HIS A 72 -9.76 8.38 -3.74
C HIS A 72 -9.40 9.67 -2.99
N ARG A 73 -8.92 10.70 -3.71
CA ARG A 73 -8.67 12.03 -3.13
C ARG A 73 -9.94 12.65 -2.55
N GLY A 74 -11.07 12.55 -3.26
CA GLY A 74 -12.35 13.04 -2.77
C GLY A 74 -12.83 12.34 -1.50
N TYR A 75 -12.74 11.00 -1.43
CA TYR A 75 -13.03 10.28 -0.20
C TYR A 75 -12.09 10.66 0.94
N TYR A 76 -10.80 10.84 0.67
CA TYR A 76 -9.84 11.27 1.68
C TYR A 76 -10.14 12.67 2.20
N ALA A 77 -10.43 13.63 1.32
CA ALA A 77 -10.79 15.01 1.70
C ALA A 77 -12.08 15.03 2.54
N LEU A 78 -13.10 14.28 2.13
CA LEU A 78 -14.36 14.14 2.86
C LEU A 78 -14.14 13.57 4.27
N ASP A 79 -13.42 12.45 4.37
CA ASP A 79 -13.15 11.80 5.66
C ASP A 79 -12.23 12.66 6.55
N ALA A 80 -11.24 13.35 5.97
CA ALA A 80 -10.37 14.26 6.69
C ALA A 80 -11.17 15.45 7.25
N PHE A 81 -12.16 15.95 6.51
CA PHE A 81 -13.06 17.00 6.96
C PHE A 81 -14.01 16.52 8.08
N ARG A 82 -14.55 15.29 7.98
CA ARG A 82 -15.47 14.72 8.98
C ARG A 82 -14.78 14.33 10.28
N TYR A 83 -13.65 13.64 10.17
CA TYR A 83 -12.96 12.99 11.28
C TYR A 83 -11.75 13.81 11.75
N GLN A 84 -11.89 15.14 11.77
CA GLN A 84 -10.84 16.03 12.25
C GLN A 84 -10.50 15.75 13.72
N PRO A 85 -9.20 15.74 14.10
CA PRO A 85 -8.83 15.56 15.48
C PRO A 85 -9.34 16.69 16.38
N ARG A 86 -10.30 16.36 17.27
CA ARG A 86 -10.75 17.25 18.33
C ARG A 86 -9.88 17.05 19.56
N TYR A 87 -8.80 17.82 19.67
CA TYR A 87 -7.95 17.84 20.85
C TYR A 87 -8.71 18.50 22.01
N GLY A 88 -9.30 17.68 22.90
CA GLY A 88 -10.05 18.16 24.07
C GLY A 88 -10.97 17.11 24.72
N GLU A 89 -11.54 16.20 23.93
CA GLU A 89 -12.36 15.08 24.46
C GLU A 89 -11.52 13.96 25.11
N ASP A 90 -10.21 13.95 24.90
CA ASP A 90 -9.26 12.97 25.45
C ASP A 90 -9.00 13.11 26.96
N GLY A 91 -9.76 13.96 27.66
CA GLY A 91 -9.67 14.14 29.12
C GLY A 91 -9.72 12.84 29.91
N ASN A 92 -10.40 11.80 29.39
CA ASN A 92 -10.63 10.53 30.08
C ASN A 92 -9.80 9.33 29.56
N VAL A 93 -8.80 9.52 28.68
CA VAL A 93 -7.94 8.39 28.21
C VAL A 93 -6.48 8.57 28.65
N PRO A 94 -6.09 8.08 29.84
CA PRO A 94 -4.72 8.19 30.36
C PRO A 94 -3.63 7.61 29.45
N ALA A 95 -3.97 6.60 28.65
CA ALA A 95 -3.04 5.93 27.74
C ALA A 95 -2.50 6.86 26.65
N VAL A 96 -3.32 7.81 26.18
CA VAL A 96 -2.93 8.79 25.15
C VAL A 96 -1.99 9.85 25.74
N ARG A 97 -2.21 10.26 27.00
CA ARG A 97 -1.34 11.24 27.68
C ARG A 97 0.12 10.78 27.73
N ARG A 98 0.41 9.50 27.99
CA ARG A 98 1.80 9.04 28.16
C ARG A 98 2.66 9.09 26.90
N PHE A 99 2.04 9.07 25.71
CA PHE A 99 2.80 9.04 24.45
C PHE A 99 2.64 10.31 23.61
N ILE A 100 1.57 11.10 23.77
CA ILE A 100 1.42 12.39 23.08
C ILE A 100 2.05 13.56 23.87
N SER A 101 2.30 13.43 25.19
CA SER A 101 2.78 14.56 26.02
C SER A 101 4.20 15.07 25.76
N LEU A 102 4.92 14.61 24.74
CA LEU A 102 6.20 15.23 24.36
C LEU A 102 6.06 16.49 23.49
N SER A 103 4.85 16.88 23.08
CA SER A 103 4.61 18.22 22.50
C SER A 103 3.63 19.01 23.37
N LYS A 104 4.05 19.40 24.58
CA LYS A 104 3.39 20.46 25.34
C LYS A 104 3.66 21.81 24.67
N VAL A 105 2.76 22.22 23.77
CA VAL A 105 2.55 23.65 23.50
C VAL A 105 1.21 24.01 24.14
N HIS A 106 1.24 25.03 25.00
CA HIS A 106 0.15 25.41 25.88
C HIS A 106 -1.17 25.62 25.13
N SER A 107 -2.23 24.97 25.63
CA SER A 107 -3.62 25.21 25.23
C SER A 107 -4.07 26.56 25.78
N VAL A 108 -3.73 27.63 25.07
CA VAL A 108 -4.45 28.90 25.07
C VAL A 108 -5.19 28.90 23.75
N LYS A 109 -6.50 29.19 23.75
CA LYS A 109 -7.39 29.17 22.58
C LYS A 109 -6.71 29.78 21.35
N ASP A 110 -6.08 28.93 20.54
CA ASP A 110 -5.09 29.34 19.56
C ASP A 110 -5.79 29.55 18.21
N PRO A 111 -5.69 30.72 17.57
CA PRO A 111 -6.28 30.99 16.25
C PRO A 111 -5.90 29.99 15.15
N TYR A 112 -4.86 29.15 15.33
CA TYR A 112 -4.54 28.07 14.38
C TYR A 112 -5.65 27.02 14.21
N PHE A 113 -6.57 26.84 15.17
CA PHE A 113 -7.71 25.92 14.99
C PHE A 113 -8.64 26.37 13.86
N SER A 114 -8.91 27.67 13.76
CA SER A 114 -9.70 28.23 12.66
C SER A 114 -9.00 28.00 11.31
N CYS A 115 -7.67 28.11 11.29
CA CYS A 115 -6.86 27.89 10.10
C CYS A 115 -6.92 26.43 9.61
N ARG A 116 -6.83 25.44 10.51
CA ARG A 116 -6.85 24.02 10.12
C ARG A 116 -8.21 23.59 9.54
N THR A 117 -9.31 24.07 10.13
CA THR A 117 -10.65 23.83 9.56
C THR A 117 -10.82 24.50 8.19
N ALA A 118 -10.25 25.69 7.99
CA ALA A 118 -10.24 26.37 6.69
C ALA A 118 -9.47 25.55 5.64
N GLN A 119 -8.30 24.99 5.99
CA GLN A 119 -7.52 24.10 5.11
C GLN A 119 -8.33 22.87 4.67
N PHE A 120 -9.06 22.21 5.58
CA PHE A 120 -9.90 21.07 5.20
C PHE A 120 -11.06 21.48 4.29
N ARG A 121 -11.64 22.67 4.48
CA ARG A 121 -12.70 23.18 3.60
C ARG A 121 -12.18 23.49 2.19
N GLU A 122 -10.98 24.06 2.07
CA GLU A 122 -10.35 24.29 0.77
C GLU A 122 -10.04 22.97 0.05
N GLN A 123 -9.53 21.97 0.78
CA GLN A 123 -9.33 20.62 0.23
C GLN A 123 -10.65 19.96 -0.19
N LEU A 124 -11.72 20.15 0.57
CA LEU A 124 -13.05 19.63 0.23
C LEU A 124 -13.59 20.25 -1.07
N GLN A 125 -13.43 21.57 -1.22
CA GLN A 125 -13.85 22.29 -2.43
C GLN A 125 -13.00 21.91 -3.64
N ASP A 126 -11.66 21.89 -3.52
CA ASP A 126 -10.77 21.46 -4.61
C ASP A 126 -11.07 20.02 -5.05
N ALA A 127 -11.35 19.12 -4.10
CA ALA A 127 -11.77 17.76 -4.41
C ALA A 127 -13.11 17.70 -5.17
N LEU A 128 -14.09 18.52 -4.79
CA LEU A 128 -15.38 18.61 -5.48
C LEU A 128 -15.22 19.14 -6.90
N ASP A 129 -14.45 20.21 -7.08
CA ASP A 129 -14.27 20.87 -8.37
C ASP A 129 -13.55 19.91 -9.35
N ARG A 130 -12.47 19.26 -8.91
CA ARG A 130 -11.75 18.27 -9.71
C ARG A 130 -12.60 17.07 -10.07
N LEU A 131 -13.33 16.51 -9.11
CA LEU A 131 -14.13 15.31 -9.36
C LEU A 131 -15.31 15.61 -10.28
N SER A 132 -15.99 16.75 -10.06
CA SER A 132 -17.08 17.20 -10.93
C SER A 132 -16.61 17.44 -12.36
N SER A 133 -15.46 18.11 -12.54
CA SER A 133 -14.87 18.31 -13.86
C SER A 133 -14.60 16.98 -14.57
N MET A 134 -13.97 16.03 -13.89
CA MET A 134 -13.68 14.73 -14.48
C MET A 134 -14.93 13.93 -14.85
N ILE A 135 -15.99 13.98 -14.04
CA ILE A 135 -17.25 13.30 -14.36
C ILE A 135 -17.87 13.88 -15.63
N VAL A 136 -17.82 15.21 -15.79
CA VAL A 136 -18.30 15.89 -17.02
C VAL A 136 -17.47 15.46 -18.22
N ASP A 137 -16.14 15.47 -18.12
CA ASP A 137 -15.23 15.09 -19.20
C ASP A 137 -15.43 13.61 -19.64
N LEU A 138 -15.85 12.76 -18.70
CA LEU A 138 -16.07 11.33 -18.94
C LEU A 138 -17.48 10.99 -19.43
N ASN A 139 -18.40 11.95 -19.48
CA ASN A 139 -19.82 11.66 -19.75
C ASN A 139 -20.01 10.93 -21.08
N GLU A 140 -19.26 11.31 -22.11
CA GLU A 140 -19.28 10.62 -23.42
C GLU A 140 -18.68 9.21 -23.34
N LEU A 141 -17.63 9.01 -22.55
CA LEU A 141 -17.00 7.70 -22.36
C LEU A 141 -17.86 6.73 -21.56
N VAL A 142 -18.66 7.23 -20.63
CA VAL A 142 -19.62 6.41 -19.89
C VAL A 142 -20.63 5.76 -20.85
N VAL A 143 -21.03 6.46 -21.92
CA VAL A 143 -21.88 5.88 -22.97
C VAL A 143 -21.16 4.74 -23.69
N PHE A 144 -19.87 4.90 -23.99
CA PHE A 144 -19.07 3.85 -24.63
C PHE A 144 -18.81 2.64 -23.73
N LEU A 145 -18.89 2.76 -22.40
CA LEU A 145 -18.77 1.58 -21.53
C LEU A 145 -19.79 0.50 -21.92
N ALA A 146 -21.01 0.90 -22.31
CA ALA A 146 -22.07 -0.02 -22.69
C ALA A 146 -21.71 -0.96 -23.85
N SER A 147 -20.80 -0.54 -24.75
CA SER A 147 -20.38 -1.34 -25.91
C SER A 147 -19.40 -2.46 -25.58
N TYR A 148 -18.73 -2.41 -24.43
CA TYR A 148 -17.80 -3.47 -24.01
C TYR A 148 -18.53 -4.65 -23.36
N PRO A 149 -18.18 -5.90 -23.69
CA PRO A 149 -18.81 -7.06 -23.08
C PRO A 149 -18.48 -7.13 -21.58
N ARG A 150 -19.43 -7.65 -20.80
CA ARG A 150 -19.23 -7.87 -19.36
C ARG A 150 -18.28 -9.02 -19.12
N LEU A 151 -17.39 -8.86 -18.13
CA LEU A 151 -16.47 -9.90 -17.66
C LEU A 151 -17.21 -11.06 -17.01
N TYR A 152 -18.24 -10.76 -16.20
CA TYR A 152 -19.06 -11.74 -15.49
C TYR A 152 -20.52 -11.27 -15.45
N ARG A 153 -21.47 -12.21 -15.46
CA ARG A 153 -22.92 -11.90 -15.46
C ARG A 153 -23.47 -11.53 -14.06
N GLN A 154 -22.66 -11.56 -13.01
CA GLN A 154 -23.15 -11.41 -11.62
C GLN A 154 -22.78 -10.06 -10.97
N PRO A 155 -23.70 -9.44 -10.22
CA PRO A 155 -23.51 -8.14 -9.61
C PRO A 155 -22.89 -8.32 -8.22
N TYR A 156 -21.56 -8.37 -8.12
CA TYR A 156 -20.92 -8.37 -6.80
C TYR A 156 -20.29 -7.02 -6.48
N ASN A 157 -20.66 -6.52 -5.29
CA ASN A 157 -20.21 -5.25 -4.74
C ASN A 157 -18.72 -5.30 -4.37
N MET A 158 -18.03 -4.16 -4.48
CA MET A 158 -16.57 -3.99 -4.28
C MET A 158 -16.00 -4.62 -3.00
N HIS A 159 -16.80 -4.76 -1.93
CA HIS A 159 -16.35 -5.40 -0.69
C HIS A 159 -16.00 -6.89 -0.86
N ILE A 160 -16.71 -7.61 -1.74
CA ILE A 160 -16.43 -9.01 -2.07
C ILE A 160 -15.19 -9.09 -2.97
N LEU A 161 -14.92 -8.05 -3.76
CA LEU A 161 -13.82 -7.99 -4.72
C LEU A 161 -12.44 -7.78 -4.10
N LEU A 162 -12.28 -7.17 -2.92
CA LEU A 162 -10.97 -7.12 -2.27
C LEU A 162 -10.39 -8.53 -2.01
N GLY A 163 -11.25 -9.55 -1.93
CA GLY A 163 -10.84 -10.96 -1.85
C GLY A 163 -10.48 -11.60 -3.19
N ASN A 164 -10.85 -11.02 -4.33
CA ASN A 164 -10.74 -11.64 -5.65
C ASN A 164 -9.93 -10.83 -6.68
N CYS A 165 -9.75 -9.52 -6.48
CA CYS A 165 -8.99 -8.67 -7.40
C CYS A 165 -8.01 -7.78 -6.64
N MET A 166 -6.95 -7.40 -7.35
CA MET A 166 -5.92 -6.54 -6.79
C MET A 166 -6.38 -5.08 -6.80
N PHE A 167 -6.41 -4.47 -5.61
CA PHE A 167 -6.92 -3.11 -5.43
C PHE A 167 -6.03 -2.06 -6.14
N GLY A 168 -6.66 -1.22 -6.97
CA GLY A 168 -6.04 -0.01 -7.55
C GLY A 168 -5.04 -0.25 -8.69
N ARG A 169 -5.02 -1.45 -9.28
CA ARG A 169 -3.98 -1.90 -10.23
C ARG A 169 -4.50 -2.29 -11.61
N GLN A 170 -5.70 -1.83 -11.97
CA GLN A 170 -6.37 -2.23 -13.19
C GLN A 170 -5.62 -1.75 -14.45
N VAL A 171 -4.98 -0.57 -14.39
CA VAL A 171 -4.19 -0.03 -15.51
C VAL A 171 -2.96 -0.89 -15.72
N GLU A 172 -2.24 -1.20 -14.64
CA GLU A 172 -1.06 -2.06 -14.69
C GLU A 172 -1.41 -3.48 -15.12
N ALA A 173 -2.57 -4.02 -14.71
CA ALA A 173 -3.08 -5.31 -15.17
C ALA A 173 -3.31 -5.35 -16.67
N GLU A 174 -4.00 -4.36 -17.26
CA GLU A 174 -4.21 -4.38 -18.71
C GLU A 174 -2.92 -4.13 -19.50
N LEU A 175 -1.97 -3.34 -18.98
CA LEU A 175 -0.65 -3.20 -19.63
C LEU A 175 0.10 -4.53 -19.71
N VAL A 176 0.06 -5.34 -18.66
CA VAL A 176 0.65 -6.70 -18.68
C VAL A 176 -0.13 -7.60 -19.64
N THR A 177 -1.47 -7.55 -19.62
CA THR A 177 -2.29 -8.35 -20.53
C THR A 177 -2.07 -7.99 -22.00
N GLU A 178 -1.96 -6.69 -22.32
CA GLU A 178 -1.64 -6.21 -23.65
C GLU A 178 -0.27 -6.72 -24.10
N PHE A 179 0.76 -6.56 -23.25
CA PHE A 179 2.07 -7.13 -23.53
C PHE A 179 1.96 -8.63 -23.83
N LEU A 180 1.19 -9.37 -23.04
CA LEU A 180 1.09 -10.82 -23.19
C LEU A 180 0.37 -11.26 -24.47
N LEU A 181 -0.67 -10.55 -24.89
CA LEU A 181 -1.50 -10.92 -26.03
C LEU A 181 -1.05 -10.28 -27.35
N HIS A 182 -0.21 -9.25 -27.30
CA HIS A 182 0.33 -8.61 -28.49
C HIS A 182 1.17 -9.62 -29.29
N THR A 183 0.88 -9.79 -30.58
CA THR A 183 1.66 -10.70 -31.44
C THR A 183 2.44 -9.88 -32.45
N GLN A 184 3.76 -9.84 -32.32
CA GLN A 184 4.61 -9.13 -33.26
C GLN A 184 4.60 -9.85 -34.63
N PRO A 185 4.27 -9.14 -35.73
CA PRO A 185 4.48 -9.67 -37.07
C PRO A 185 5.98 -9.72 -37.33
N HIS A 186 6.57 -10.93 -37.27
CA HIS A 186 7.91 -11.26 -37.77
C HIS A 186 9.13 -11.04 -36.85
N SER A 187 8.99 -10.97 -35.52
CA SER A 187 10.16 -11.01 -34.64
C SER A 187 10.70 -12.44 -34.47
N LEU A 188 11.26 -13.02 -35.55
CA LEU A 188 11.80 -14.38 -35.55
C LEU A 188 13.06 -14.56 -34.67
N GLN A 189 13.64 -13.49 -34.11
CA GLN A 189 14.95 -13.58 -33.45
C GLN A 189 14.98 -13.31 -31.95
N GLU A 190 14.03 -12.61 -31.35
CA GLU A 190 14.10 -12.25 -29.93
C GLU A 190 12.87 -12.70 -29.16
N LEU A 191 13.12 -13.34 -28.01
CA LEU A 191 12.09 -13.72 -27.06
C LEU A 191 11.68 -12.48 -26.27
N GLU A 192 10.37 -12.20 -26.21
CA GLU A 192 9.87 -10.99 -25.56
C GLU A 192 9.91 -11.11 -24.03
N VAL A 193 10.45 -10.07 -23.38
CA VAL A 193 10.62 -10.00 -21.94
C VAL A 193 10.02 -8.72 -21.38
N LEU A 194 9.15 -8.85 -20.39
CA LEU A 194 8.60 -7.74 -19.61
C LEU A 194 9.17 -7.76 -18.18
N PRO A 195 10.05 -6.79 -17.84
CA PRO A 195 10.46 -6.58 -16.46
C PRO A 195 9.37 -5.84 -15.67
N ILE A 196 9.05 -6.32 -14.48
CA ILE A 196 8.18 -5.65 -13.52
C ILE A 196 8.98 -5.37 -12.25
N VAL A 197 9.23 -4.10 -11.99
CA VAL A 197 10.06 -3.64 -10.87
C VAL A 197 9.25 -2.85 -9.85
N GLY A 198 9.71 -2.79 -8.62
CA GLY A 198 9.08 -1.96 -7.58
C GLY A 198 9.32 -2.48 -6.17
N PRO A 199 8.92 -1.74 -5.12
CA PRO A 199 9.25 -2.06 -3.74
C PRO A 199 8.82 -3.46 -3.29
N LEU A 200 9.43 -3.92 -2.19
CA LEU A 200 9.03 -5.18 -1.55
C LEU A 200 7.54 -5.12 -1.15
N ARG A 201 6.81 -6.21 -1.44
CA ARG A 201 5.37 -6.38 -1.11
C ARG A 201 4.43 -5.31 -1.70
N VAL A 202 4.80 -4.68 -2.81
CA VAL A 202 3.92 -3.73 -3.53
C VAL A 202 2.81 -4.40 -4.37
N GLY A 203 2.88 -5.72 -4.54
CA GLY A 203 1.87 -6.52 -5.27
C GLY A 203 2.31 -7.03 -6.64
N LYS A 204 3.61 -7.09 -6.97
CA LYS A 204 4.11 -7.57 -8.28
C LYS A 204 3.67 -9.01 -8.58
N SER A 205 3.92 -9.94 -7.67
CA SER A 205 3.50 -11.34 -7.81
C SER A 205 1.99 -11.47 -7.92
N THR A 206 1.25 -10.69 -7.12
CA THR A 206 -0.21 -10.62 -7.19
C THR A 206 -0.71 -10.10 -8.54
N LEU A 207 -0.03 -9.11 -9.14
CA LEU A 207 -0.32 -8.61 -10.48
C LEU A 207 -0.18 -9.69 -11.53
N VAL A 208 0.97 -10.36 -11.56
CA VAL A 208 1.23 -11.41 -12.55
C VAL A 208 0.26 -12.57 -12.36
N ALA A 209 0.06 -13.03 -11.11
CA ALA A 209 -0.87 -14.11 -10.81
C ALA A 209 -2.32 -13.76 -11.16
N HIS A 210 -2.72 -12.48 -11.06
CA HIS A 210 -4.04 -12.03 -11.48
C HIS A 210 -4.20 -12.07 -13.00
N VAL A 211 -3.21 -11.57 -13.74
CA VAL A 211 -3.23 -11.57 -15.21
C VAL A 211 -3.15 -13.00 -15.77
N CYS A 212 -2.37 -13.88 -15.15
CA CYS A 212 -2.30 -15.30 -15.52
C CYS A 212 -3.63 -16.05 -15.33
N LYS A 213 -4.58 -15.49 -14.57
CA LYS A 213 -5.94 -16.03 -14.42
C LYS A 213 -6.92 -15.53 -15.48
N ASP A 214 -6.58 -14.49 -16.23
CA ASP A 214 -7.41 -13.98 -17.32
C ASP A 214 -7.58 -15.09 -18.38
N GLU A 215 -8.82 -15.35 -18.77
CA GLU A 215 -9.15 -16.40 -19.75
C GLU A 215 -8.38 -16.21 -21.06
N ARG A 216 -8.22 -14.97 -21.53
CA ARG A 216 -7.49 -14.65 -22.77
C ARG A 216 -6.04 -15.11 -22.68
N VAL A 217 -5.41 -14.89 -21.53
CA VAL A 217 -4.01 -15.28 -21.27
C VAL A 217 -3.90 -16.80 -21.18
N ARG A 218 -4.85 -17.46 -20.50
CA ARG A 218 -4.89 -18.92 -20.38
C ARG A 218 -5.22 -19.65 -21.68
N GLU A 219 -5.99 -19.03 -22.56
CA GLU A 219 -6.27 -19.55 -23.90
C GLU A 219 -5.07 -19.33 -24.84
N TYR A 220 -4.32 -18.24 -24.64
CA TYR A 220 -3.16 -17.92 -25.47
C TYR A 220 -1.91 -18.76 -25.13
N PHE A 221 -1.61 -18.94 -23.84
CA PHE A 221 -0.49 -19.77 -23.37
C PHE A 221 -0.99 -21.12 -22.87
N SER A 222 -0.46 -22.19 -23.46
CA SER A 222 -0.83 -23.56 -23.08
C SER A 222 -0.26 -23.97 -21.73
N GLU A 223 0.81 -23.30 -21.29
CA GLU A 223 1.52 -23.60 -20.06
C GLU A 223 2.12 -22.32 -19.46
N ILE A 224 2.13 -22.24 -18.12
CA ILE A 224 2.73 -21.14 -17.37
C ILE A 224 3.74 -21.74 -16.39
N LEU A 225 5.03 -21.52 -16.66
CA LEU A 225 6.13 -21.97 -15.81
C LEU A 225 6.48 -20.87 -14.81
N TRP A 226 6.57 -21.20 -13.53
CA TRP A 226 6.98 -20.29 -12.46
C TRP A 226 8.37 -20.68 -11.98
N LEU A 227 9.24 -19.69 -11.88
CA LEU A 227 10.62 -19.83 -11.48
C LEU A 227 10.92 -18.80 -10.38
N TYR A 228 11.69 -19.19 -9.40
CA TYR A 228 11.96 -18.46 -8.17
C TYR A 228 13.46 -18.32 -7.93
N ASP A 229 13.87 -17.48 -6.96
CA ASP A 229 15.30 -17.28 -6.64
C ASP A 229 16.08 -18.59 -6.42
N HIS A 230 15.46 -19.59 -5.77
CA HIS A 230 16.14 -20.85 -5.44
C HIS A 230 16.44 -21.71 -6.67
N ASP A 231 15.73 -21.51 -7.79
CA ASP A 231 16.02 -22.18 -9.05
C ASP A 231 17.34 -21.70 -9.69
N PHE A 232 17.93 -20.60 -9.17
CA PHE A 232 19.18 -20.01 -9.65
C PHE A 232 20.35 -20.16 -8.66
N THR A 233 20.12 -20.58 -7.41
CA THR A 233 21.16 -20.61 -6.37
C THR A 233 22.08 -21.83 -6.42
N ASP A 234 21.70 -22.89 -7.13
CA ASP A 234 22.49 -24.14 -7.21
C ASP A 234 23.75 -24.04 -8.11
N ASP A 235 24.12 -22.84 -8.54
CA ASP A 235 25.26 -22.59 -9.44
C ASP A 235 26.60 -23.14 -8.92
N GLU A 236 26.80 -23.32 -7.61
CA GLU A 236 28.06 -23.87 -7.08
C GLU A 236 28.16 -25.41 -7.20
N LEU A 237 27.03 -26.13 -7.28
CA LEU A 237 26.99 -27.60 -7.39
C LEU A 237 26.54 -28.10 -8.78
N ALA A 238 25.82 -27.28 -9.54
CA ALA A 238 25.18 -27.68 -10.81
C ALA A 238 26.10 -27.66 -12.04
N PHE A 239 27.40 -27.34 -11.92
CA PHE A 239 28.33 -27.29 -13.06
C PHE A 239 28.45 -28.60 -13.88
N LYS A 240 27.91 -29.74 -13.40
CA LYS A 240 27.98 -31.05 -14.09
C LYS A 240 26.66 -31.61 -14.60
N GLN A 241 25.52 -31.14 -14.09
CA GLN A 241 24.20 -31.57 -14.50
C GLN A 241 23.37 -30.30 -14.52
N GLY A 242 22.88 -29.91 -15.70
CA GLY A 242 22.21 -28.63 -15.95
C GLY A 242 21.35 -28.18 -14.78
N CYS A 243 21.39 -26.88 -14.51
CA CYS A 243 20.71 -26.27 -13.36
C CYS A 243 19.23 -26.72 -13.31
N ALA A 244 18.63 -26.82 -12.12
CA ALA A 244 17.22 -27.18 -11.95
C ALA A 244 16.31 -26.38 -12.90
N MET A 245 16.64 -25.10 -13.09
CA MET A 245 16.09 -24.20 -14.08
C MET A 245 16.14 -24.72 -15.53
N GLU A 246 17.33 -25.09 -16.00
CA GLU A 246 17.54 -25.56 -17.39
C GLU A 246 16.77 -26.85 -17.63
N ASN A 247 16.74 -27.75 -16.64
CA ASN A 247 15.95 -28.97 -16.72
C ASN A 247 14.45 -28.65 -16.83
N GLN A 248 13.92 -27.74 -16.00
CA GLN A 248 12.52 -27.30 -16.09
C GLN A 248 12.17 -26.72 -17.46
N ILE A 249 13.05 -25.87 -18.03
CA ILE A 249 12.82 -25.26 -19.35
C ILE A 249 12.96 -26.29 -20.48
N SER A 250 13.95 -27.18 -20.39
CA SER A 250 14.18 -28.21 -21.41
C SER A 250 13.05 -29.24 -21.50
N ASN A 251 12.31 -29.43 -20.40
CA ASN A 251 11.13 -30.30 -20.34
C ASN A 251 9.88 -29.66 -20.94
N LEU A 252 9.89 -28.37 -21.27
CA LEU A 252 8.76 -27.69 -21.91
C LEU A 252 8.52 -28.26 -23.31
N ASN A 253 7.25 -28.35 -23.70
CA ASN A 253 6.89 -28.81 -25.03
C ASN A 253 7.18 -27.72 -26.07
N LYS A 254 8.09 -28.02 -27.00
CA LYS A 254 8.57 -27.10 -28.04
C LYS A 254 7.48 -26.60 -29.01
N ASP A 255 6.35 -27.29 -29.10
CA ASP A 255 5.26 -26.93 -30.01
C ASP A 255 4.21 -26.02 -29.35
N LYS A 256 4.33 -25.78 -28.04
CA LYS A 256 3.35 -25.01 -27.26
C LYS A 256 3.84 -23.59 -26.98
N ARG A 257 2.90 -22.65 -26.90
CA ARG A 257 3.17 -21.30 -26.38
C ARG A 257 3.24 -21.36 -24.86
N VAL A 258 4.35 -20.90 -24.31
CA VAL A 258 4.62 -20.92 -22.87
C VAL A 258 4.79 -19.49 -22.35
N LEU A 259 4.26 -19.22 -21.16
CA LEU A 259 4.62 -18.04 -20.39
C LEU A 259 5.57 -18.44 -19.28
N VAL A 260 6.76 -17.87 -19.26
CA VAL A 260 7.74 -18.08 -18.19
C VAL A 260 7.68 -16.89 -17.23
N VAL A 261 7.39 -17.13 -15.97
CA VAL A 261 7.35 -16.12 -14.92
C VAL A 261 8.50 -16.33 -13.96
N VAL A 262 9.41 -15.37 -13.89
CA VAL A 262 10.57 -15.38 -12.99
C VAL A 262 10.30 -14.41 -11.84
N GLU A 263 10.18 -14.91 -10.63
CA GLU A 263 9.99 -14.14 -9.40
C GLU A 263 11.27 -14.05 -8.57
N LEU A 264 11.87 -12.86 -8.57
CA LEU A 264 13.12 -12.60 -7.86
C LEU A 264 12.86 -11.75 -6.61
N SER A 265 13.46 -12.14 -5.49
CA SER A 265 13.50 -11.29 -4.29
C SER A 265 14.55 -10.19 -4.43
N GLY A 266 15.48 -10.28 -5.36
CA GLY A 266 16.60 -9.33 -5.48
C GLY A 266 17.22 -9.29 -6.87
N ASP A 267 18.54 -9.13 -6.90
CA ASP A 267 19.32 -9.13 -8.12
C ASP A 267 19.42 -10.54 -8.70
N LEU A 268 19.52 -10.62 -10.03
CA LEU A 268 19.92 -11.83 -10.75
C LEU A 268 21.23 -11.52 -11.49
N TYR A 269 22.21 -12.41 -11.35
CA TYR A 269 23.48 -12.29 -12.06
C TYR A 269 23.28 -12.44 -13.57
N GLU A 270 24.08 -11.69 -14.34
CA GLU A 270 24.02 -11.72 -15.82
C GLU A 270 24.18 -13.13 -16.37
N ASP A 271 25.11 -13.91 -15.83
CA ASP A 271 25.37 -15.27 -16.33
C ASP A 271 24.15 -16.19 -16.13
N ALA A 272 23.48 -16.09 -14.98
CA ALA A 272 22.27 -16.85 -14.69
C ALA A 272 21.11 -16.43 -15.60
N TRP A 273 20.94 -15.11 -15.82
CA TRP A 273 19.97 -14.59 -16.78
C TRP A 273 20.25 -15.07 -18.21
N ASN A 274 21.51 -15.00 -18.66
CA ASN A 274 21.91 -15.40 -20.02
C ASN A 274 21.66 -16.89 -20.25
N ARG A 275 21.97 -17.75 -19.27
CA ARG A 275 21.64 -19.19 -19.33
C ARG A 275 20.14 -19.42 -19.47
N LEU A 276 19.33 -18.78 -18.61
CA LEU A 276 17.88 -18.84 -18.66
C LEU A 276 17.34 -18.41 -20.04
N TYR A 277 17.79 -17.25 -20.52
CA TYR A 277 17.30 -16.66 -21.76
C TYR A 277 17.66 -17.52 -22.96
N LEU A 278 18.89 -18.03 -23.03
CA LEU A 278 19.34 -18.94 -24.09
C LEU A 278 18.58 -20.27 -24.06
N ALA A 279 18.42 -20.89 -22.88
CA ALA A 279 17.65 -22.12 -22.73
C ALA A 279 16.19 -21.93 -23.17
N SER A 280 15.57 -20.81 -22.77
CA SER A 280 14.20 -20.45 -23.14
C SER A 280 14.09 -20.26 -24.65
N LYS A 281 15.02 -19.51 -25.26
CA LYS A 281 15.05 -19.27 -26.70
C LYS A 281 15.20 -20.56 -27.53
N GLN A 282 15.92 -21.55 -27.02
CA GLN A 282 16.13 -22.84 -27.71
C GLN A 282 14.97 -23.83 -27.52
N SER A 283 14.19 -23.69 -26.44
CA SER A 283 13.20 -24.69 -26.02
C SER A 283 11.76 -24.26 -26.29
N ILE A 284 11.51 -22.98 -26.52
CA ILE A 284 10.15 -22.44 -26.50
C ILE A 284 9.72 -21.94 -27.89
N CYS A 285 8.44 -22.18 -28.25
CA CYS A 285 7.83 -21.79 -29.52
C CYS A 285 7.66 -20.27 -29.67
N SER A 286 7.55 -19.81 -30.92
CA SER A 286 7.18 -18.43 -31.27
C SER A 286 5.87 -17.98 -30.63
N GLY A 287 5.84 -16.74 -30.15
CA GLY A 287 4.71 -16.16 -29.40
C GLY A 287 4.78 -16.38 -27.89
N SER A 288 5.76 -17.14 -27.40
CA SER A 288 6.02 -17.30 -25.97
C SER A 288 6.73 -16.10 -25.39
N LYS A 289 6.58 -15.89 -24.07
CA LYS A 289 7.02 -14.65 -23.41
C LYS A 289 7.57 -14.92 -22.03
N ILE A 290 8.40 -14.00 -21.56
CA ILE A 290 8.94 -14.00 -20.19
C ILE A 290 8.43 -12.76 -19.44
N ILE A 291 7.98 -12.96 -18.21
CA ILE A 291 7.82 -11.89 -17.23
C ILE A 291 8.88 -12.08 -16.15
N VAL A 292 9.62 -11.03 -15.82
CA VAL A 292 10.59 -11.04 -14.72
C VAL A 292 10.15 -10.03 -13.68
N THR A 293 9.91 -10.46 -12.45
CA THR A 293 9.55 -9.57 -11.34
C THR A 293 10.70 -9.44 -10.36
N SER A 294 11.03 -8.22 -9.92
CA SER A 294 12.04 -8.00 -8.88
C SER A 294 11.80 -6.72 -8.10
N ARG A 295 12.42 -6.60 -6.92
CA ARG A 295 12.57 -5.31 -6.24
C ARG A 295 13.75 -4.48 -6.72
N SER A 296 14.67 -5.09 -7.47
CA SER A 296 15.84 -4.43 -8.02
C SER A 296 15.55 -3.88 -9.41
N ASP A 297 15.87 -2.60 -9.62
CA ASP A 297 15.77 -1.99 -10.95
C ASP A 297 16.85 -2.51 -11.92
N LYS A 298 17.84 -3.28 -11.44
CA LYS A 298 18.86 -3.89 -12.30
C LYS A 298 18.28 -4.84 -13.34
N ILE A 299 17.13 -5.47 -13.06
CA ILE A 299 16.50 -6.38 -14.02
C ILE A 299 15.88 -5.66 -15.23
N VAL A 300 15.76 -4.33 -15.20
CA VAL A 300 15.19 -3.54 -16.32
C VAL A 300 15.96 -3.80 -17.62
N ARG A 301 17.28 -3.98 -17.53
CA ARG A 301 18.16 -4.27 -18.69
C ARG A 301 17.87 -5.62 -19.36
N PHE A 302 17.19 -6.54 -18.67
CA PHE A 302 16.81 -7.84 -19.20
C PHE A 302 15.55 -7.78 -20.08
N GLY A 303 14.84 -6.65 -20.06
CA GLY A 303 13.62 -6.45 -20.84
C GLY A 303 13.89 -6.15 -22.31
N THR A 304 13.10 -6.77 -23.18
CA THR A 304 12.97 -6.34 -24.59
C THR A 304 11.87 -5.28 -24.75
N THR A 305 11.08 -5.06 -23.70
CA THR A 305 10.02 -4.05 -23.62
C THR A 305 10.24 -3.11 -22.44
N ARG A 306 9.56 -1.95 -22.46
CA ARG A 306 9.66 -0.97 -21.37
C ARG A 306 9.21 -1.61 -20.06
N ALA A 307 10.10 -1.62 -19.07
CA ALA A 307 9.78 -2.13 -17.75
C ALA A 307 8.57 -1.43 -17.12
N LEU A 308 7.75 -2.21 -16.42
CA LEU A 308 6.63 -1.73 -15.64
C LEU A 308 7.06 -1.50 -14.19
N THR A 309 7.01 -0.24 -13.74
CA THR A 309 7.34 0.12 -12.35
C THR A 309 6.09 0.20 -11.49
N LEU A 310 5.93 -0.77 -10.59
CA LEU A 310 4.81 -0.83 -9.64
C LEU A 310 5.12 0.02 -8.39
N LYS A 311 4.49 1.19 -8.29
CA LYS A 311 4.67 2.15 -7.18
C LYS A 311 3.76 1.81 -6.00
N LEU A 312 4.09 2.25 -4.78
CA LEU A 312 3.15 2.16 -3.64
C LEU A 312 1.83 2.89 -3.96
N LEU A 313 0.73 2.47 -3.32
CA LEU A 313 -0.53 3.21 -3.38
C LEU A 313 -0.33 4.63 -2.85
N SER A 314 -1.04 5.60 -3.42
CA SER A 314 -1.12 6.95 -2.85
C SER A 314 -1.70 6.89 -1.43
N HIS A 315 -1.45 7.91 -0.63
CA HIS A 315 -1.97 7.96 0.75
C HIS A 315 -3.50 7.89 0.78
N GLU A 316 -4.14 8.49 -0.21
CA GLU A 316 -5.59 8.54 -0.37
C GLU A 316 -6.16 7.19 -0.81
N ALA A 317 -5.52 6.52 -1.77
CA ALA A 317 -5.92 5.18 -2.21
C ALA A 317 -5.67 4.15 -1.10
N TYR A 318 -4.54 4.27 -0.39
CA TYR A 318 -4.24 3.43 0.77
C TYR A 318 -5.23 3.66 1.91
N TRP A 319 -5.62 4.90 2.20
CA TRP A 319 -6.68 5.19 3.17
C TRP A 319 -7.99 4.53 2.76
N TYR A 320 -8.41 4.68 1.50
CA TYR A 320 -9.63 4.03 1.00
C TYR A 320 -9.56 2.51 1.21
N PHE A 321 -8.45 1.88 0.81
CA PHE A 321 -8.20 0.46 1.00
C PHE A 321 -8.26 0.06 2.48
N PHE A 322 -7.52 0.75 3.35
CA PHE A 322 -7.45 0.47 4.77
C PHE A 322 -8.80 0.66 5.47
N LYS A 323 -9.56 1.69 5.10
CA LYS A 323 -10.91 1.97 5.62
C LYS A 323 -11.85 0.82 5.30
N VAL A 324 -11.92 0.39 4.04
CA VAL A 324 -12.77 -0.75 3.64
C VAL A 324 -12.36 -2.01 4.38
N LEU A 325 -11.06 -2.28 4.48
CA LEU A 325 -10.54 -3.48 5.12
C LEU A 325 -10.82 -3.53 6.63
N THR A 326 -10.71 -2.39 7.31
CA THR A 326 -10.83 -2.26 8.77
C THR A 326 -12.28 -2.20 9.23
N PHE A 327 -13.17 -1.54 8.49
CA PHE A 327 -14.57 -1.43 8.88
C PHE A 327 -15.42 -2.59 8.37
N GLY A 328 -15.06 -3.21 7.24
CA GLY A 328 -15.82 -4.30 6.66
C GLY A 328 -17.26 -3.88 6.39
N SER A 329 -18.23 -4.54 7.04
CA SER A 329 -19.66 -4.22 6.96
C SER A 329 -20.11 -3.09 7.89
N ASN A 330 -19.27 -2.66 8.84
CA ASN A 330 -19.61 -1.57 9.75
C ASN A 330 -19.53 -0.23 9.01
N ASP A 331 -20.49 0.67 9.21
CA ASP A 331 -20.42 2.01 8.64
C ASP A 331 -19.45 2.90 9.45
N PRO A 332 -18.37 3.44 8.86
CA PRO A 332 -17.49 4.37 9.58
C PRO A 332 -18.21 5.61 10.11
N ASN A 333 -19.30 6.05 9.46
CA ASN A 333 -20.03 7.26 9.87
C ASN A 333 -20.77 7.09 11.21
N THR A 334 -21.13 5.85 11.58
CA THR A 334 -21.73 5.56 12.90
C THR A 334 -20.68 5.47 14.01
N HIS A 335 -19.39 5.48 13.66
CA HIS A 335 -18.27 5.39 14.59
C HIS A 335 -17.19 6.45 14.32
N PRO A 336 -17.52 7.76 14.38
CA PRO A 336 -16.61 8.82 13.95
C PRO A 336 -15.27 8.83 14.68
N ARG A 337 -15.25 8.46 15.97
CA ARG A 337 -14.02 8.36 16.75
C ARG A 337 -13.12 7.20 16.30
N LEU A 338 -13.71 6.06 15.95
CA LEU A 338 -12.95 4.94 15.38
C LEU A 338 -12.44 5.30 13.98
N ALA A 339 -13.26 5.97 13.16
CA ALA A 339 -12.86 6.41 11.83
C ALA A 339 -11.68 7.39 11.87
N GLN A 340 -11.70 8.35 12.82
CA GLN A 340 -10.55 9.22 13.09
C GLN A 340 -9.29 8.40 13.43
N LEU A 341 -9.38 7.48 14.40
CA LEU A 341 -8.24 6.67 14.83
C LEU A 341 -7.70 5.81 13.68
N ALA A 342 -8.58 5.19 12.87
CA ALA A 342 -8.18 4.43 11.70
C ALA A 342 -7.41 5.30 10.69
N MET A 343 -7.83 6.55 10.47
CA MET A 343 -7.14 7.46 9.57
C MET A 343 -5.75 7.81 10.07
N GLU A 344 -5.59 8.00 11.37
CA GLU A 344 -4.27 8.21 11.99
C GLU A 344 -3.39 6.96 11.92
N ILE A 345 -3.95 5.77 12.19
CA ILE A 345 -3.25 4.49 12.06
C ILE A 345 -2.79 4.26 10.60
N ALA A 346 -3.65 4.52 9.62
CA ALA A 346 -3.29 4.39 8.20
C ALA A 346 -2.05 5.22 7.84
N ARG A 347 -1.97 6.47 8.33
CA ARG A 347 -0.79 7.33 8.14
C ARG A 347 0.47 6.74 8.79
N LYS A 348 0.33 6.10 9.96
CA LYS A 348 1.47 5.43 10.64
C LYS A 348 1.96 4.19 9.90
N LEU A 349 1.09 3.48 9.18
CA LEU A 349 1.45 2.26 8.45
C LEU A 349 2.16 2.53 7.10
N ASN A 350 2.23 3.80 6.66
CA ASN A 350 3.01 4.26 5.51
C ASN A 350 2.84 3.40 4.23
N CYS A 351 1.59 3.21 3.81
CA CYS A 351 1.20 2.45 2.61
C CYS A 351 1.61 0.96 2.58
N SER A 352 1.91 0.35 3.73
CA SER A 352 2.23 -1.08 3.82
C SER A 352 0.98 -1.95 3.66
N ILE A 353 0.88 -2.72 2.57
CA ILE A 353 -0.26 -3.63 2.32
C ILE A 353 -0.36 -4.70 3.42
N ASN A 354 0.76 -5.35 3.77
CA ASN A 354 0.76 -6.32 4.87
C ASN A 354 0.42 -5.66 6.20
N GLY A 355 0.93 -4.45 6.45
CA GLY A 355 0.57 -3.66 7.63
C GLY A 355 -0.92 -3.39 7.71
N ALA A 356 -1.55 -3.01 6.60
CA ALA A 356 -2.99 -2.83 6.51
C ALA A 356 -3.75 -4.10 6.88
N TYR A 357 -3.40 -5.26 6.32
CA TYR A 357 -4.07 -6.54 6.65
C TYR A 357 -3.88 -6.98 8.10
N VAL A 358 -2.66 -6.89 8.63
CA VAL A 358 -2.38 -7.30 10.01
C VAL A 358 -3.11 -6.40 10.99
N THR A 359 -3.03 -5.08 10.79
CA THR A 359 -3.66 -4.12 11.70
C THR A 359 -5.18 -4.11 11.54
N SER A 360 -5.73 -4.21 10.34
CA SER A 360 -7.19 -4.27 10.15
C SER A 360 -7.81 -5.52 10.78
N TYR A 361 -7.13 -6.67 10.68
CA TYR A 361 -7.57 -7.89 11.36
C TYR A 361 -7.64 -7.66 12.87
N LEU A 362 -6.55 -7.15 13.47
CA LEU A 362 -6.49 -6.86 14.91
C LEU A 362 -7.58 -5.89 15.37
N LEU A 363 -7.79 -4.81 14.61
CA LEU A 363 -8.77 -3.77 14.96
C LEU A 363 -10.21 -4.27 14.82
N ARG A 364 -10.49 -5.19 13.89
CA ARG A 364 -11.80 -5.84 13.76
C ARG A 364 -12.08 -6.85 14.86
N ASP A 365 -11.07 -7.62 15.25
CA ASP A 365 -11.16 -8.60 16.33
C ASP A 365 -11.51 -7.93 17.67
N ASN A 366 -11.03 -6.70 17.88
CA ASN A 366 -11.39 -5.87 19.02
C ASN A 366 -11.84 -4.46 18.59
N PHE A 367 -13.12 -4.35 18.22
CA PHE A 367 -13.76 -3.12 17.76
C PHE A 367 -14.10 -2.15 18.91
N ASN A 368 -13.11 -1.82 19.74
CA ASN A 368 -13.26 -0.94 20.90
C ASN A 368 -12.35 0.29 20.79
N VAL A 369 -12.90 1.48 21.06
CA VAL A 369 -12.17 2.76 20.95
C VAL A 369 -10.93 2.84 21.84
N HIS A 370 -10.98 2.29 23.05
CA HIS A 370 -9.84 2.31 23.98
C HIS A 370 -8.72 1.40 23.46
N PHE A 371 -9.08 0.26 22.89
CA PHE A 371 -8.13 -0.64 22.26
C PHE A 371 -7.45 0.01 21.05
N TRP A 372 -8.22 0.66 20.18
CA TRP A 372 -7.69 1.37 19.00
C TRP A 372 -6.75 2.51 19.39
N CYS A 373 -7.09 3.29 20.42
CA CYS A 373 -6.20 4.31 21.00
C CYS A 373 -4.87 3.70 21.49
N LYS A 374 -4.94 2.52 22.13
CA LYS A 374 -3.75 1.81 22.63
C LYS A 374 -2.88 1.33 21.47
N VAL A 375 -3.48 0.78 20.41
CA VAL A 375 -2.77 0.36 19.18
C VAL A 375 -2.10 1.54 18.51
N LEU A 376 -2.80 2.67 18.31
CA LEU A 376 -2.23 3.88 17.71
C LEU A 376 -1.06 4.43 18.52
N SER A 377 -1.21 4.47 19.85
CA SER A 377 -0.15 4.93 20.77
C SER A 377 1.09 4.04 20.66
N PHE A 378 0.89 2.72 20.64
CA PHE A 378 1.95 1.73 20.51
C PHE A 378 2.67 1.81 19.15
N LEU A 379 1.93 1.92 18.04
CA LEU A 379 2.51 2.11 16.71
C LEU A 379 3.33 3.39 16.64
N SER A 380 2.80 4.50 17.15
CA SER A 380 3.49 5.79 17.18
C SER A 380 4.80 5.71 17.96
N TRP A 381 4.78 5.03 19.11
CA TRP A 381 5.97 4.80 19.91
C TRP A 381 7.00 3.91 19.20
N CYS A 382 6.58 2.81 18.57
CA CYS A 382 7.49 1.93 17.81
C CYS A 382 8.19 2.70 16.69
N ILE A 383 7.43 3.49 15.93
CA ILE A 383 7.94 4.31 14.83
C ILE A 383 8.92 5.36 15.37
N GLN A 384 8.57 6.06 16.45
CA GLN A 384 9.44 7.08 17.03
C GLN A 384 10.73 6.48 17.58
N LYS A 385 10.68 5.35 18.29
CA LYS A 385 11.87 4.60 18.76
C LYS A 385 12.81 4.31 17.59
N HIS A 386 12.24 3.87 16.47
CA HIS A 386 13.01 3.50 15.30
C HIS A 386 13.61 4.71 14.57
N ILE A 387 12.85 5.80 14.40
CA ILE A 387 13.36 7.05 13.82
C ILE A 387 14.48 7.62 14.71
N SER A 388 14.34 7.59 16.03
CA SER A 388 15.39 8.05 16.94
C SER A 388 16.66 7.19 16.90
N LYS A 389 16.54 5.88 16.64
CA LYS A 389 17.69 4.95 16.61
C LYS A 389 18.37 4.87 15.25
N PHE A 390 17.61 4.94 14.16
CA PHE A 390 18.09 4.65 12.80
C PHE A 390 17.87 5.81 11.81
N GLY A 391 17.22 6.90 12.21
CA GLY A 391 16.93 8.06 11.35
C GLY A 391 15.84 7.84 10.29
N VAL A 392 15.31 6.62 10.15
CA VAL A 392 14.36 6.24 9.10
C VAL A 392 13.14 5.52 9.65
N HIS A 393 12.02 5.63 8.93
CA HIS A 393 10.80 4.90 9.25
C HIS A 393 11.02 3.37 9.12
N PRO A 394 10.45 2.53 10.01
CA PRO A 394 10.63 1.07 9.96
C PRO A 394 10.32 0.43 8.60
N SER A 395 9.34 0.98 7.86
CA SER A 395 8.96 0.48 6.53
C SER A 395 10.10 0.47 5.52
N VAL A 396 11.08 1.37 5.68
CA VAL A 396 12.26 1.44 4.79
C VAL A 396 13.21 0.27 5.05
N LEU A 397 13.41 -0.12 6.32
CA LEU A 397 14.23 -1.30 6.63
C LEU A 397 13.52 -2.60 6.23
N PHE A 398 12.20 -2.66 6.43
CA PHE A 398 11.41 -3.79 5.94
C PHE A 398 11.54 -3.96 4.42
N SER A 399 11.50 -2.89 3.63
CA SER A 399 11.64 -3.00 2.17
C SER A 399 13.03 -3.46 1.73
N GLN A 400 14.06 -3.20 2.56
CA GLN A 400 15.43 -3.64 2.33
C GLN A 400 15.70 -5.08 2.80
N ASN A 401 14.74 -5.75 3.45
CA ASN A 401 14.93 -7.06 4.08
C ASN A 401 16.04 -7.05 5.17
N VAL A 402 16.18 -5.91 5.85
CA VAL A 402 17.10 -5.75 6.99
C VAL A 402 16.37 -6.15 8.27
N PRO A 403 17.02 -6.79 9.25
CA PRO A 403 16.42 -7.07 10.55
C PRO A 403 15.80 -5.84 11.20
N VAL A 404 14.55 -5.94 11.65
CA VAL A 404 13.83 -4.83 12.30
C VAL A 404 13.45 -5.21 13.72
N GLU A 405 13.94 -4.42 14.69
CA GLU A 405 13.59 -4.54 16.10
C GLU A 405 12.32 -3.72 16.41
N LEU A 406 11.29 -4.40 16.91
CA LEU A 406 10.00 -3.83 17.30
C LEU A 406 9.70 -4.16 18.77
N GLY A 407 8.93 -3.32 19.46
CA GLY A 407 8.50 -3.65 20.81
C GLY A 407 7.29 -4.57 20.83
N ARG A 408 6.96 -5.12 22.00
CA ARG A 408 5.74 -5.91 22.21
C ARG A 408 4.71 -5.10 23.00
N MET A 409 3.47 -5.05 22.53
CA MET A 409 2.39 -4.31 23.17
C MET A 409 1.87 -5.01 24.43
N ALA A 410 1.86 -6.36 24.43
CA ALA A 410 1.45 -7.15 25.59
C ALA A 410 2.59 -7.43 26.59
N ALA A 411 3.85 -7.32 26.17
CA ALA A 411 5.04 -7.51 27.01
C ALA A 411 6.02 -6.33 26.86
N PRO A 412 5.76 -5.15 27.44
CA PRO A 412 6.55 -3.93 27.20
C PRO A 412 8.02 -3.99 27.63
N SER A 413 8.39 -4.96 28.46
CA SER A 413 9.77 -5.26 28.89
C SER A 413 10.58 -6.01 27.83
N GLU A 414 9.94 -6.44 26.74
CA GLU A 414 10.53 -7.25 25.69
C GLU A 414 10.40 -6.55 24.33
N ASP A 415 11.42 -6.71 23.52
CA ASP A 415 11.41 -6.37 22.11
C ASP A 415 11.51 -7.69 21.31
N PHE A 416 11.13 -7.67 20.03
CA PHE A 416 11.35 -8.77 19.12
C PHE A 416 11.95 -8.28 17.82
N MET A 417 12.78 -9.11 17.21
CA MET A 417 13.44 -8.82 15.94
C MET A 417 12.85 -9.68 14.85
N LEU A 418 12.41 -9.04 13.77
CA LEU A 418 12.00 -9.72 12.54
C LEU A 418 13.17 -9.75 11.56
N CYS A 419 13.56 -10.94 11.14
CA CYS A 419 14.60 -11.22 10.16
C CYS A 419 14.03 -12.04 9.01
N ASP A 420 14.81 -12.17 7.93
CA ASP A 420 14.61 -13.14 6.86
C ASP A 420 13.16 -13.17 6.36
N GLN A 421 12.73 -12.13 5.64
CA GLN A 421 11.39 -12.08 5.07
C GLN A 421 11.34 -12.95 3.81
N TYR A 422 10.58 -14.04 3.86
CA TYR A 422 10.30 -14.88 2.70
C TYR A 422 8.79 -15.15 2.59
N HIS A 423 8.42 -15.95 1.61
CA HIS A 423 7.05 -16.40 1.46
C HIS A 423 7.06 -17.89 1.13
N ARG A 424 5.99 -18.57 1.54
CA ARG A 424 5.72 -19.97 1.21
C ARG A 424 4.54 -20.03 0.24
N SER A 425 4.55 -21.02 -0.65
CA SER A 425 3.41 -21.31 -1.52
C SER A 425 2.18 -21.71 -0.70
N SER A 426 1.02 -21.83 -1.35
CA SER A 426 -0.23 -22.16 -0.68
C SER A 426 -0.32 -23.61 -0.19
N GLN A 427 0.57 -24.50 -0.68
CA GLN A 427 0.61 -25.93 -0.36
C GLN A 427 1.60 -26.26 0.76
N GLU A 428 2.56 -25.38 1.02
CA GLU A 428 3.56 -25.56 2.07
C GLU A 428 2.97 -25.34 3.47
N GLU A 429 3.56 -26.03 4.44
CA GLU A 429 3.22 -25.84 5.85
C GLU A 429 3.57 -24.42 6.30
N VAL A 430 2.71 -23.81 7.11
CA VAL A 430 2.89 -22.45 7.63
C VAL A 430 3.05 -22.47 9.14
N PRO A 431 3.82 -21.53 9.72
CA PRO A 431 3.97 -21.46 11.16
C PRO A 431 2.61 -21.22 11.83
N GLU A 432 2.34 -21.92 12.93
CA GLU A 432 1.12 -21.73 13.71
C GLU A 432 1.08 -20.36 14.41
N ILE A 433 2.26 -19.87 14.82
CA ILE A 433 2.39 -18.61 15.55
C ILE A 433 2.21 -17.45 14.58
N ARG A 434 1.25 -16.58 14.86
CA ARG A 434 1.03 -15.36 14.09
C ARG A 434 1.84 -14.21 14.66
N ILE A 435 2.17 -13.24 13.81
CA ILE A 435 2.81 -12.00 14.25
C ILE A 435 1.99 -11.25 15.32
N GLN A 436 0.67 -11.43 15.31
CA GLN A 436 -0.24 -10.86 16.29
C GLN A 436 -0.06 -11.48 17.67
N ASP A 437 0.20 -12.79 17.74
CA ASP A 437 0.44 -13.51 19.00
C ASP A 437 1.77 -13.09 19.64
N VAL A 438 2.74 -12.66 18.82
CA VAL A 438 4.00 -12.07 19.29
C VAL A 438 3.81 -10.63 19.72
N MET A 439 3.23 -9.79 18.86
CA MET A 439 3.17 -8.35 19.09
C MET A 439 2.12 -7.96 20.13
N TYR A 440 0.94 -8.58 20.08
CA TYR A 440 -0.23 -8.27 20.91
C TYR A 440 -0.61 -9.39 21.89
N GLY A 441 -0.01 -10.58 21.74
CA GLY A 441 -0.19 -11.71 22.65
C GLY A 441 0.95 -11.90 23.64
N SER A 442 0.77 -12.86 24.55
CA SER A 442 1.67 -13.18 25.65
C SER A 442 2.60 -14.37 25.37
N ILE A 443 2.82 -14.71 24.09
CA ILE A 443 3.63 -15.87 23.74
C ILE A 443 5.05 -15.74 24.28
N LYS A 444 5.58 -16.83 24.86
CA LYS A 444 6.96 -16.93 25.34
C LYS A 444 7.64 -18.05 24.56
N ARG A 445 8.54 -17.66 23.66
CA ARG A 445 9.37 -18.57 22.87
C ARG A 445 10.82 -18.13 23.01
N HIS A 446 11.71 -19.09 23.17
CA HIS A 446 13.15 -18.86 23.23
C HIS A 446 13.80 -19.25 21.90
N GLY A 447 14.87 -18.55 21.52
CA GLY A 447 15.56 -18.77 20.25
C GLY A 447 14.88 -18.15 19.04
N LYS A 448 15.37 -18.52 17.85
CA LYS A 448 14.83 -18.09 16.55
C LYS A 448 13.70 -19.04 16.14
N PHE A 449 12.55 -18.49 15.76
CA PHE A 449 11.39 -19.26 15.29
C PHE A 449 10.64 -18.51 14.20
N ASP A 450 9.93 -19.24 13.34
CA ASP A 450 9.16 -18.64 12.25
C ASP A 450 7.81 -18.12 12.75
N VAL A 451 7.37 -17.00 12.19
CA VAL A 451 6.05 -16.43 12.44
C VAL A 451 5.31 -16.16 11.14
N LEU A 452 4.03 -16.51 11.11
CA LEU A 452 3.14 -16.14 10.02
C LEU A 452 2.75 -14.66 10.17
N VAL A 453 3.23 -13.83 9.25
CA VAL A 453 2.88 -12.41 9.23
C VAL A 453 1.49 -12.22 8.65
N TRP A 454 1.24 -12.82 7.48
CA TRP A 454 -0.04 -12.71 6.77
C TRP A 454 -0.18 -13.84 5.76
N ARG A 455 -1.42 -14.26 5.49
CA ARG A 455 -1.74 -15.20 4.41
C ARG A 455 -2.63 -14.52 3.39
N SER A 456 -2.16 -14.48 2.14
CA SER A 456 -2.90 -13.83 1.07
C SER A 456 -4.22 -14.52 0.77
N GLN A 457 -5.28 -13.72 0.68
CA GLN A 457 -6.60 -14.16 0.24
C GLN A 457 -6.78 -14.02 -1.28
N ILE A 458 -5.82 -13.36 -1.95
CA ILE A 458 -5.75 -13.22 -3.40
C ILE A 458 -4.56 -14.00 -3.96
N PRO A 459 -4.59 -14.39 -5.24
CA PRO A 459 -3.47 -15.03 -5.91
C PRO A 459 -2.16 -14.25 -5.73
N PRO A 460 -1.01 -14.94 -5.64
CA PRO A 460 -0.82 -16.39 -5.70
C PRO A 460 -1.07 -17.13 -4.37
N TYR A 461 -1.78 -16.51 -3.40
CA TYR A 461 -2.12 -17.11 -2.09
C TYR A 461 -0.91 -17.44 -1.21
N TYR A 462 0.17 -16.69 -1.38
CA TYR A 462 1.36 -16.83 -0.56
C TYR A 462 1.10 -16.60 0.92
N SER A 463 1.84 -17.35 1.72
CA SER A 463 1.94 -17.18 3.16
C SER A 463 3.26 -16.46 3.47
N TYR A 464 3.16 -15.27 4.03
CA TYR A 464 4.30 -14.40 4.30
C TYR A 464 4.85 -14.72 5.68
N VAL A 465 6.10 -15.14 5.71
CA VAL A 465 6.76 -15.65 6.92
C VAL A 465 8.01 -14.83 7.19
N ASN A 466 8.24 -14.55 8.47
CA ASN A 466 9.48 -13.95 8.95
C ASN A 466 10.07 -14.85 10.03
N ALA A 467 11.39 -14.90 10.11
CA ALA A 467 12.05 -15.38 11.30
C ALA A 467 11.93 -14.32 12.42
N CYS A 468 11.70 -14.78 13.64
CA CYS A 468 11.49 -13.96 14.81
C CYS A 468 12.41 -14.37 15.95
N VAL A 469 12.96 -13.40 16.68
CA VAL A 469 13.68 -13.61 17.94
C VAL A 469 13.13 -12.64 18.99
N ILE A 470 12.64 -13.17 20.11
CA ILE A 470 12.21 -12.36 21.26
C ILE A 470 13.42 -12.13 22.18
N GLN A 471 13.63 -10.89 22.60
CA GLN A 471 14.73 -10.51 23.48
C GLN A 471 14.24 -9.59 24.61
N GLU A 472 14.82 -9.77 25.78
CA GLU A 472 14.61 -8.81 26.87
C GLU A 472 15.24 -7.47 26.51
N ARG A 473 14.52 -6.41 26.85
CA ARG A 473 14.99 -5.07 26.59
C ARG A 473 16.17 -4.75 27.51
N LYS A 474 17.34 -4.54 26.93
CA LYS A 474 18.50 -4.04 27.68
C LYS A 474 18.19 -2.64 28.20
N ASN A 475 17.90 -2.51 29.49
CA ASN A 475 17.82 -1.22 30.14
C ASN A 475 19.20 -0.56 30.07
N THR A 476 19.38 0.43 29.19
CA THR A 476 20.45 1.42 29.29
C THR A 476 20.16 2.34 30.49
N GLY A 477 20.09 1.74 31.68
CA GLY A 477 20.12 2.46 32.94
C GLY A 477 21.52 3.02 33.09
N GLY A 478 21.71 4.28 32.70
CA GLY A 478 22.90 5.04 33.01
C GLY A 478 23.11 5.01 34.52
N LYS A 479 24.02 4.15 34.98
CA LYS A 479 24.53 4.20 36.35
C LYS A 479 25.23 5.55 36.49
N ARG A 480 24.51 6.56 37.00
CA ARG A 480 25.13 7.75 37.58
C ARG A 480 26.04 7.25 38.70
N LYS A 481 27.33 7.06 38.40
CA LYS A 481 28.37 6.91 39.41
C LYS A 481 28.28 8.14 40.29
N ARG A 482 27.80 7.96 41.52
CA ARG A 482 28.03 8.92 42.61
C ARG A 482 29.54 9.07 42.72
N CYS A 483 30.07 10.21 42.32
CA CYS A 483 31.40 10.62 42.74
C CYS A 483 31.34 10.78 44.25
N ILE A 484 31.96 9.83 44.96
CA ILE A 484 32.28 9.97 46.37
C ILE A 484 33.39 11.03 46.41
N ASN A 485 33.09 12.17 47.04
CA ASN A 485 34.06 13.22 47.31
C ASN A 485 35.01 12.71 48.40
N ASP A 486 36.06 12.00 48.00
CA ASP A 486 37.25 11.82 48.81
C ASP A 486 38.30 12.83 48.34
N GLY A 487 38.47 13.89 49.11
CA GLY A 487 39.51 14.90 48.95
C GLY A 487 39.77 15.49 50.33
N ALA A 488 40.49 14.78 51.19
CA ALA A 488 41.95 14.80 51.29
C ALA A 488 42.45 16.14 51.82
N THR A 489 42.65 16.14 53.14
CA THR A 489 43.69 16.86 53.88
C THR A 489 44.91 17.17 53.03
N VAL A 490 45.23 18.46 52.87
CA VAL A 490 46.56 18.93 52.51
C VAL A 490 46.87 20.12 53.40
N SER A 491 47.78 19.87 54.34
CA SER A 491 48.66 20.80 55.09
C SER A 491 48.07 22.06 55.69
#